data_AF-A0A090X540-F1
#
_entry.id   AF-A0A090X540-F1
#
_cell.length_a   1.000
_cell.length_b   1.000
_cell.length_c   1.000
_cell.angle_alpha   90.00
_cell.angle_beta   90.00
_cell.angle_gamma   90.00
#
_symmetry.space_group_name_H-M   'P 1'
#
loop_
_entity.id
_entity.type
_entity.pdbx_description
1 polymer ?
#
loop_
_entity_poly.entity_id
_entity_poly.type
_entity_poly.pdbx_seq_one_letter_code
_entity_poly.pdbx_strand_id
1 'polypeptide(L)'
;MVLLGVYILAPDLNLENTHLKGILYGIFSALCYALRNLILKGHVDNYNGTVLMTQQAIIVAIILIPVMFTMDISNLQTQFPYLIILGLVTTAIGHSLFIGSLKHFSVSTASIIGSAQPICGIIIAFFFLNEIPTINTFIGGALILATVVIESIRSRKANS
;
A
#
# COMPACT_ATOMS: atom_id res chain seq x y z
N MET A 1 11.48 -14.64 -5.31
CA MET A 1 10.69 -14.08 -6.44
C MET A 1 10.85 -12.55 -6.53
N VAL A 2 10.54 -11.78 -5.49
CA VAL A 2 10.72 -10.31 -5.49
C VAL A 2 12.16 -9.87 -5.79
N LEU A 3 13.16 -10.46 -5.12
CA LEU A 3 14.59 -10.15 -5.37
C LEU A 3 15.05 -10.50 -6.80
N LEU A 4 14.48 -11.54 -7.41
CA LEU A 4 14.75 -11.93 -8.80
C LEU A 4 14.08 -10.97 -9.80
N GLY A 5 12.84 -10.55 -9.53
CA GLY A 5 12.16 -9.54 -10.36
C GLY A 5 12.85 -8.18 -10.33
N VAL A 6 13.40 -7.79 -9.18
CA VAL A 6 14.20 -6.57 -9.01
C VAL A 6 15.48 -6.62 -9.85
N TYR A 7 16.17 -7.76 -9.85
CA TYR A 7 17.37 -7.98 -10.67
C TYR A 7 17.06 -7.92 -12.18
N ILE A 8 15.89 -8.39 -12.60
CA ILE A 8 15.44 -8.32 -14.01
C ILE A 8 15.05 -6.89 -14.41
N LEU A 9 14.45 -6.12 -13.50
CA LEU A 9 13.99 -4.75 -13.81
C LEU A 9 15.13 -3.71 -13.84
N ALA A 10 16.23 -4.00 -13.16
CA ALA A 10 17.40 -3.12 -13.08
C ALA A 10 18.71 -3.94 -13.14
N PRO A 11 19.11 -4.37 -14.35
CA PRO A 11 20.32 -5.18 -14.54
C PRO A 11 21.62 -4.40 -14.28
N ASP A 12 21.63 -3.10 -14.53
CA ASP A 12 22.76 -2.22 -14.23
C ASP A 12 22.67 -1.72 -12.78
N LEU A 13 23.40 -2.35 -11.86
CA LEU A 13 23.55 -1.97 -10.45
C LEU A 13 24.31 -0.65 -10.26
N ASN A 14 23.89 0.41 -10.94
CA ASN A 14 24.49 1.73 -10.82
C ASN A 14 23.68 2.58 -9.85
N LEU A 15 24.26 2.92 -8.69
CA LEU A 15 23.63 3.67 -7.60
C LEU A 15 23.20 5.10 -7.98
N GLU A 16 23.57 5.59 -9.17
CA GLU A 16 23.09 6.86 -9.72
C GLU A 16 21.76 6.74 -10.48
N ASN A 17 21.33 5.54 -10.86
CA ASN A 17 20.12 5.35 -11.63
C ASN A 17 18.87 5.59 -10.77
N THR A 18 18.06 6.59 -11.13
CA THR A 18 16.80 6.96 -10.46
C THR A 18 15.86 5.75 -10.32
N HIS A 19 15.87 4.83 -11.27
CA HIS A 19 15.05 3.62 -11.23
C HIS A 19 15.47 2.66 -10.11
N LEU A 20 16.78 2.47 -9.88
CA LEU A 20 17.27 1.63 -8.80
C LEU A 20 16.96 2.21 -7.42
N LYS A 21 17.15 3.53 -7.25
CA LYS A 21 16.79 4.21 -6.00
C LYS A 21 15.30 4.04 -5.69
N GLY A 22 14.44 4.22 -6.70
CA GLY A 22 12.99 4.00 -6.56
C GLY A 22 12.63 2.57 -6.13
N ILE A 23 13.25 1.56 -6.76
CA ILE A 23 13.03 0.16 -6.40
C ILE A 23 13.52 -0.12 -4.96
N LEU A 24 14.69 0.39 -4.58
CA LEU A 24 15.25 0.21 -3.24
C LEU A 24 14.33 0.83 -2.16
N TYR A 25 13.89 2.07 -2.37
CA TYR A 25 12.94 2.73 -1.48
C TYR A 25 11.60 1.99 -1.43
N GLY A 26 11.13 1.43 -2.55
CA GLY A 26 9.93 0.60 -2.60
C GLY A 26 10.03 -0.66 -1.74
N ILE A 27 11.13 -1.41 -1.86
CA ILE A 27 11.39 -2.62 -1.06
C ILE A 27 11.51 -2.27 0.42
N PHE A 28 12.26 -1.22 0.74
CA PHE A 28 12.42 -0.75 2.12
C PHE A 28 11.08 -0.34 2.73
N SER A 29 10.25 0.40 1.99
CA SER A 29 8.90 0.77 2.41
C SER A 29 8.01 -0.46 2.63
N ALA A 30 8.06 -1.45 1.73
CA ALA A 30 7.31 -2.69 1.89
C ALA A 30 7.71 -3.47 3.15
N LEU A 31 9.01 -3.51 3.47
CA LEU A 31 9.53 -4.09 4.71
C LEU A 31 9.03 -3.34 5.95
N CYS A 32 9.14 -2.01 5.97
CA CYS A 32 8.62 -1.18 7.05
C CYS A 32 7.11 -1.36 7.24
N TYR A 33 6.34 -1.45 6.14
CA TYR A 33 4.90 -1.67 6.18
C TYR A 33 4.54 -3.05 6.75
N ALA A 34 5.26 -4.09 6.36
CA ALA A 34 5.08 -5.43 6.91
C ALA A 34 5.38 -5.48 8.42
N LEU A 35 6.50 -4.87 8.85
CA LEU A 35 6.85 -4.76 10.27
C LEU A 35 5.79 -3.98 11.06
N ARG A 36 5.33 -2.85 10.52
CA ARG A 36 4.25 -2.05 11.11
C ARG A 36 3.00 -2.90 11.35
N ASN A 37 2.57 -3.68 10.35
CA ASN A 37 1.38 -4.53 10.46
C ASN A 37 1.57 -5.65 11.48
N LEU A 38 2.76 -6.24 11.58
CA LEU A 38 3.09 -7.26 12.59
C LEU A 38 3.03 -6.69 14.02
N ILE A 39 3.64 -5.52 14.25
CA ILE A 39 3.60 -4.83 15.55
C ILE A 39 2.18 -4.43 15.92
N LEU A 40 1.42 -3.87 14.95
CA LEU A 40 0.02 -3.48 15.14
C LEU A 40 -0.87 -4.67 15.49
N LYS A 41 -0.65 -5.83 14.86
CA LYS A 41 -1.37 -7.07 15.21
C LYS A 41 -1.18 -7.45 16.69
N GLY A 42 -0.01 -7.19 17.28
CA GLY A 42 0.21 -7.40 18.71
C GLY A 42 -0.51 -6.39 19.63
N HIS A 43 -0.87 -5.21 19.11
CA HIS A 43 -1.49 -4.13 19.89
C HIS A 43 -3.00 -4.00 19.65
N VAL A 44 -3.54 -4.55 18.56
CA VAL A 44 -4.96 -4.41 18.16
C VAL A 44 -5.92 -5.13 19.11
N ASP A 45 -5.43 -6.09 19.90
CA ASP A 45 -6.25 -6.77 20.91
C ASP A 45 -6.49 -5.88 22.14
N ASN A 46 -5.53 -5.00 22.46
CA ASN A 46 -5.57 -4.11 23.62
C ASN A 46 -6.06 -2.68 23.28
N TYR A 47 -5.91 -2.25 22.02
CA TYR A 47 -6.22 -0.90 21.59
C TYR A 47 -7.15 -0.88 20.38
N ASN A 48 -8.08 0.08 20.37
CA ASN A 48 -8.97 0.30 19.22
C ASN A 48 -8.15 0.79 18.01
N GLY A 49 -8.40 0.22 16.82
CA GLY A 49 -7.66 0.54 15.59
C GLY A 49 -7.70 2.03 15.21
N THR A 50 -8.77 2.74 15.59
CA THR A 50 -8.86 4.20 15.39
C THR A 50 -7.82 4.96 16.21
N VAL A 51 -7.58 4.56 17.47
CA VAL A 51 -6.61 5.23 18.35
C VAL A 51 -5.18 5.06 17.82
N LEU A 52 -4.85 3.84 17.37
CA LEU A 52 -3.54 3.54 16.78
C LEU A 52 -3.30 4.38 15.51
N MET A 53 -4.31 4.57 14.68
CA MET A 53 -4.23 5.42 13.49
C MET A 53 -4.08 6.90 13.81
N THR A 54 -4.85 7.41 14.79
CA THR A 54 -4.73 8.81 15.21
C THR A 54 -3.32 9.12 15.71
N GLN A 55 -2.72 8.23 16.51
CA GLN A 55 -1.35 8.40 16.98
C GLN A 55 -0.34 8.42 15.82
N GLN A 56 -0.47 7.51 14.86
CA GLN A 56 0.39 7.50 13.66
C GLN A 56 0.22 8.76 12.82
N ALA A 57 -1.02 9.21 12.61
CA ALA A 57 -1.31 10.40 11.82
C ALA A 57 -0.71 11.67 12.46
N ILE A 58 -0.79 11.80 13.79
CA ILE A 58 -0.18 12.93 14.51
C ILE A 58 1.34 12.93 14.36
N ILE A 59 1.99 11.78 14.55
CA ILE A 59 3.45 11.66 14.41
C ILE A 59 3.89 12.01 12.99
N VAL A 60 3.21 11.46 11.98
CA VAL A 60 3.50 11.73 10.57
C VAL A 60 3.27 13.20 10.24
N ALA A 61 2.20 13.81 10.75
CA ALA A 61 1.92 15.23 10.58
C ALA A 61 3.08 16.08 11.13
N ILE A 62 3.54 15.82 12.36
CA ILE A 62 4.65 16.56 12.98
C ILE A 62 5.94 16.43 12.16
N ILE A 63 6.25 15.22 11.68
CA ILE A 63 7.46 14.96 10.88
C ILE A 63 7.40 15.65 9.52
N LEU A 64 6.21 15.83 8.94
CA LEU A 64 6.03 16.46 7.63
C LEU A 64 5.97 18.00 7.68
N ILE A 65 5.77 18.62 8.86
CA ILE A 65 5.81 20.08 9.01
C ILE A 65 7.05 20.73 8.35
N PRO A 66 8.30 20.28 8.60
CA PRO A 66 9.48 20.88 7.99
C PRO A 66 9.51 20.79 6.45
N VAL A 67 8.85 19.79 5.85
CA VAL A 67 8.78 19.61 4.39
C VAL A 67 7.89 20.68 3.75
N MET A 68 6.91 21.22 4.47
CA MET A 68 6.06 22.29 3.95
C MET A 68 6.86 23.56 3.61
N PHE A 69 8.01 23.80 4.25
CA PHE A 69 8.83 24.98 3.97
C PHE A 69 9.70 24.87 2.72
N THR A 70 9.86 23.68 2.15
CA THR A 70 10.68 23.44 0.96
C THR A 70 9.85 23.16 -0.29
N MET A 71 8.53 23.02 -0.15
CA MET A 71 7.62 22.59 -1.22
C MET A 71 6.78 23.76 -1.75
N ASP A 72 6.51 23.78 -3.05
CA ASP A 72 5.66 24.80 -3.67
C ASP A 72 4.18 24.54 -3.33
N ILE A 73 3.54 25.51 -2.67
CA ILE A 73 2.17 25.42 -2.13
C ILE A 73 1.15 26.12 -3.06
N SER A 74 1.58 26.61 -4.22
CA SER A 74 0.76 27.48 -5.08
C SER A 74 -0.56 26.83 -5.56
N ASN A 75 -0.62 25.50 -5.69
CA ASN A 75 -1.81 24.76 -6.13
C ASN A 75 -2.69 24.22 -4.98
N LEU A 76 -2.41 24.59 -3.73
CA LEU A 76 -3.01 23.90 -2.59
C LEU A 76 -4.52 24.19 -2.46
N GLN A 77 -4.99 25.37 -2.86
CA GLN A 77 -6.43 25.72 -2.80
C GLN A 77 -7.30 24.83 -3.71
N THR A 78 -6.83 24.50 -4.92
CA THR A 78 -7.59 23.66 -5.86
C THR A 78 -7.51 22.18 -5.49
N GLN A 79 -6.42 21.75 -4.86
CA GLN A 79 -6.20 20.36 -4.44
C GLN A 79 -6.76 20.05 -3.05
N PHE A 80 -7.04 21.06 -2.22
CA PHE A 80 -7.52 20.92 -0.84
C PHE A 80 -8.70 19.96 -0.67
N PRO A 81 -9.80 20.02 -1.45
CA PRO A 81 -10.91 19.07 -1.30
C PRO A 81 -10.49 17.62 -1.59
N TYR A 82 -9.63 17.39 -2.57
CA TYR A 82 -9.11 16.06 -2.87
C TYR A 82 -8.20 15.53 -1.76
N LEU A 83 -7.38 16.40 -1.16
CA LEU A 83 -6.54 16.05 0.00
C LEU A 83 -7.38 15.70 1.23
N ILE A 84 -8.49 16.40 1.48
CA ILE A 84 -9.42 16.06 2.56
C ILE A 84 -10.05 14.69 2.33
N ILE A 85 -10.55 14.42 1.11
CA ILE A 85 -11.13 13.11 0.77
C ILE A 85 -10.09 12.01 0.93
N LEU A 86 -8.87 12.22 0.44
CA LEU A 86 -7.76 11.27 0.58
C LEU A 86 -7.40 11.03 2.05
N GLY A 87 -7.28 12.10 2.84
CA GLY A 87 -6.95 12.02 4.27
C GLY A 87 -8.04 11.33 5.10
N LEU A 88 -9.31 11.63 4.85
CA LEU A 88 -10.42 11.09 5.63
C LEU A 88 -10.82 9.69 5.16
N VAL A 89 -11.11 9.52 3.87
CA VAL A 89 -11.70 8.28 3.35
C VAL A 89 -10.65 7.19 3.24
N THR A 90 -9.55 7.46 2.54
CA THR A 90 -8.51 6.44 2.34
C THR A 90 -7.62 6.27 3.56
N THR A 91 -7.12 7.35 4.16
CA THR A 91 -6.17 7.24 5.27
C THR A 91 -6.89 6.95 6.59
N ALA A 92 -7.73 7.85 7.10
CA ALA A 92 -8.34 7.66 8.41
C ALA A 92 -9.30 6.46 8.43
N ILE A 93 -10.35 6.46 7.59
CA ILE A 93 -11.35 5.39 7.59
C ILE A 93 -10.74 4.08 7.07
N GLY A 94 -10.09 4.11 5.91
CA GLY A 94 -9.51 2.92 5.29
C GLY A 94 -8.47 2.22 6.16
N HIS A 95 -7.51 2.95 6.73
CA HIS A 95 -6.50 2.32 7.57
C HIS A 95 -7.01 1.95 8.97
N SER A 96 -7.96 2.69 9.56
CA SER A 96 -8.57 2.27 10.82
C SER A 96 -9.36 0.97 10.65
N LEU A 97 -10.12 0.83 9.56
CA LEU A 97 -10.79 -0.42 9.20
C LEU A 97 -9.79 -1.55 8.94
N PHE A 98 -8.70 -1.27 8.22
CA PHE A 98 -7.65 -2.25 7.98
C PHE A 98 -7.03 -2.76 9.29
N ILE A 99 -6.66 -1.87 10.21
CA ILE A 99 -6.13 -2.27 11.52
C ILE A 99 -7.18 -3.03 12.31
N GLY A 100 -8.43 -2.55 12.34
CA GLY A 100 -9.52 -3.28 12.99
C GLY A 100 -9.70 -4.69 12.42
N SER A 101 -9.55 -4.87 11.11
CA SER A 101 -9.61 -6.18 10.46
C SER A 101 -8.47 -7.11 10.91
N LEU A 102 -7.30 -6.56 11.28
CA LEU A 102 -6.21 -7.35 11.86
C LEU A 102 -6.61 -7.94 13.21
N LYS A 103 -7.69 -7.52 13.88
CA LYS A 103 -8.20 -8.24 15.05
C LYS A 103 -8.81 -9.59 14.67
N HIS A 104 -9.54 -9.63 13.56
CA HIS A 104 -10.29 -10.80 13.10
C HIS A 104 -9.50 -11.69 12.14
N PHE A 105 -8.52 -11.13 11.43
CA PHE A 105 -7.71 -11.84 10.45
C PHE A 105 -6.24 -11.95 10.89
N SER A 106 -5.54 -12.97 10.40
CA SER A 106 -4.09 -13.04 10.53
C SER A 106 -3.42 -12.06 9.56
N VAL A 107 -2.17 -11.68 9.86
CA VAL A 107 -1.36 -10.84 8.95
C VAL A 107 -1.19 -11.51 7.58
N SER A 108 -1.16 -12.85 7.54
CA SER A 108 -1.09 -13.62 6.30
C SER A 108 -2.36 -13.44 5.45
N THR A 109 -3.55 -13.55 6.05
CA THR A 109 -4.81 -13.33 5.34
C THR A 109 -4.93 -11.89 4.82
N ALA A 110 -4.54 -10.91 5.63
CA ALA A 110 -4.52 -9.50 5.22
C ALA A 110 -3.56 -9.26 4.03
N SER A 111 -2.41 -9.92 4.01
CA SER A 111 -1.46 -9.86 2.90
C SER A 111 -2.03 -10.42 1.58
N ILE A 112 -2.77 -11.53 1.66
CA ILE A 112 -3.45 -12.13 0.50
C ILE A 112 -4.52 -11.18 -0.04
N ILE A 113 -5.35 -10.60 0.84
CA ILE A 113 -6.38 -9.63 0.44
C ILE A 113 -5.72 -8.39 -0.19
N GLY A 114 -4.64 -7.88 0.42
CA GLY A 114 -3.87 -6.76 -0.13
C GLY A 114 -3.27 -7.05 -1.51
N SER A 115 -2.95 -8.31 -1.80
CA SER A 115 -2.46 -8.72 -3.11
C SER A 115 -3.54 -8.64 -4.20
N ALA A 116 -4.83 -8.66 -3.82
CA ALA A 116 -5.94 -8.44 -4.75
C ALA A 116 -6.25 -6.95 -5.02
N GLN A 117 -5.67 -6.04 -4.24
CA GLN A 117 -5.89 -4.59 -4.35
C GLN A 117 -5.63 -4.01 -5.76
N PRO A 118 -4.63 -4.46 -6.54
CA PRO A 118 -4.42 -3.95 -7.91
C PRO A 118 -5.63 -4.17 -8.83
N ILE A 119 -6.37 -5.27 -8.64
CA ILE A 119 -7.55 -5.59 -9.46
C ILE A 119 -8.69 -4.64 -9.12
N CYS A 120 -8.94 -4.43 -7.83
CA CYS A 120 -9.89 -3.42 -7.37
C CYS A 120 -9.51 -2.04 -7.91
N GLY A 121 -8.21 -1.71 -7.92
CA GLY A 121 -7.69 -0.46 -8.49
C GLY A 121 -8.04 -0.30 -9.98
N ILE A 122 -7.81 -1.33 -10.80
CA ILE A 122 -8.16 -1.32 -12.23
C ILE A 122 -9.67 -1.13 -12.43
N ILE A 123 -10.50 -1.83 -11.64
CA ILE A 123 -11.96 -1.72 -11.71
C ILE A 123 -12.41 -0.29 -11.35
N ILE A 124 -11.91 0.25 -10.25
CA ILE A 124 -12.24 1.62 -9.80
C ILE A 124 -11.78 2.64 -10.84
N ALA A 125 -10.56 2.52 -11.38
CA ALA A 125 -10.04 3.41 -12.41
C ALA A 125 -10.90 3.39 -13.69
N PHE A 126 -11.34 2.21 -14.12
CA PHE A 126 -12.25 2.08 -15.26
C PHE A 126 -13.59 2.81 -15.02
N PHE A 127 -14.21 2.65 -13.85
CA PHE A 127 -15.52 3.26 -13.56
C PHE A 127 -15.46 4.76 -13.19
N PHE A 128 -14.46 5.19 -12.42
CA PHE A 128 -14.37 6.55 -11.88
C PHE A 128 -13.51 7.48 -12.74
N LEU A 129 -12.42 6.97 -13.33
CA LEU A 129 -11.51 7.77 -14.16
C LEU A 129 -11.82 7.61 -15.67
N ASN A 130 -12.76 6.73 -16.04
CA ASN A 130 -13.06 6.36 -17.44
C ASN A 130 -11.80 5.93 -18.22
N GLU A 131 -10.80 5.37 -17.52
CA GLU A 131 -9.59 4.84 -18.16
C GLU A 131 -9.92 3.51 -18.83
N ILE A 132 -9.98 3.49 -20.17
CA ILE A 132 -10.24 2.27 -20.94
C ILE A 132 -9.03 1.34 -20.79
N PRO A 133 -9.17 0.15 -20.15
CA PRO A 133 -8.06 -0.76 -19.95
C PRO A 133 -7.55 -1.24 -21.30
N THR A 134 -6.24 -1.08 -21.51
CA THR A 134 -5.56 -1.58 -22.69
C THR A 134 -5.43 -3.11 -22.63
N ILE A 135 -5.11 -3.76 -23.77
CA ILE A 135 -4.83 -5.20 -23.80
C ILE A 135 -3.71 -5.58 -22.81
N ASN A 136 -2.73 -4.68 -22.62
CA ASN A 136 -1.63 -4.84 -21.69
C ASN A 136 -2.10 -4.80 -20.23
N THR A 137 -3.06 -3.93 -19.91
CA THR A 137 -3.71 -3.89 -18.58
C THR A 137 -4.43 -5.20 -18.29
N PHE A 138 -5.05 -5.81 -19.31
CA PHE A 138 -5.73 -7.09 -19.17
C PHE A 138 -4.76 -8.24 -18.92
N ILE A 139 -3.67 -8.30 -19.69
CA ILE A 139 -2.61 -9.33 -19.53
C ILE A 139 -1.92 -9.18 -18.16
N GLY A 140 -1.55 -7.95 -17.79
CA GLY A 140 -0.96 -7.65 -16.49
C GLY A 140 -1.89 -7.98 -15.33
N GLY A 141 -3.17 -7.59 -15.43
CA GLY A 141 -4.20 -7.91 -14.43
C GLY A 141 -4.43 -9.41 -14.26
N ALA A 142 -4.44 -10.17 -15.36
CA ALA A 142 -4.56 -11.63 -15.33
C ALA A 142 -3.35 -12.30 -14.66
N LEU A 143 -2.14 -11.83 -14.92
CA LEU A 143 -0.92 -12.33 -14.26
C LEU A 143 -0.92 -12.04 -12.75
N ILE A 144 -1.35 -10.84 -12.35
CA ILE A 144 -1.50 -10.49 -10.93
C ILE A 144 -2.54 -11.42 -10.28
N LEU A 145 -3.72 -11.58 -10.88
CA LEU A 145 -4.78 -12.49 -10.41
C LEU A 145 -4.25 -13.92 -10.22
N ALA A 146 -3.57 -14.47 -11.23
CA ALA A 146 -3.01 -15.81 -11.16
C ALA A 146 -2.03 -15.95 -9.99
N THR A 147 -1.14 -14.97 -9.81
CA THR A 147 -0.18 -14.95 -8.69
C THR A 147 -0.89 -14.93 -7.34
N VAL A 148 -1.92 -14.09 -7.18
CA VAL A 148 -2.71 -13.97 -5.94
C VAL A 148 -3.41 -15.29 -5.62
N VAL A 149 -4.04 -15.92 -6.61
CA VAL A 149 -4.75 -17.20 -6.44
C VAL A 149 -3.78 -18.30 -6.02
N ILE A 150 -2.61 -18.41 -6.67
CA ILE A 150 -1.58 -19.40 -6.34
C ILE A 150 -1.08 -19.19 -4.90
N GLU A 151 -0.72 -17.97 -4.53
CA GLU A 151 -0.25 -17.64 -3.18
C GLU A 151 -1.34 -17.86 -2.12
N SER A 152 -2.60 -17.54 -2.44
CA SER A 152 -3.75 -17.78 -1.55
C SER A 152 -3.95 -19.27 -1.25
N ILE A 153 -3.88 -20.11 -2.28
CA ILE A 153 -3.99 -21.57 -2.14
C ILE A 153 -2.81 -22.13 -1.34
N ARG A 154 -1.58 -21.65 -1.59
CA ARG A 154 -0.38 -22.09 -0.85
C ARG A 154 -0.45 -21.72 0.62
N SER A 155 -0.88 -20.49 0.95
CA SER A 155 -0.98 -20.03 2.34
C SER A 155 -2.04 -20.79 3.15
N ARG A 156 -3.18 -21.17 2.55
CA ARG A 156 -4.16 -22.06 3.20
C ARG A 156 -3.56 -23.43 3.54
N LYS A 157 -2.73 -23.98 2.65
CA LYS A 157 -2.12 -25.30 2.84
C LYS A 157 -0.98 -25.32 3.86
N ALA A 158 -0.33 -24.18 4.11
CA ALA A 158 0.72 -24.05 5.12
C ALA A 158 0.21 -23.79 6.55
N ASN A 159 -1.06 -23.40 6.69
CA ASN A 159 -1.74 -23.17 7.98
C ASN A 159 -2.73 -24.29 8.36
N SER A 160 -2.73 -25.42 7.64
CA SER A 160 -3.48 -26.65 7.93
C SER A 160 -2.50 -27.79 8.19
#